data_AF-A0A235EXA7-F1
#
_entry.id   AF-A0A235EXA7-F1
#
_cell.length_a   1.000
_cell.length_b   1.000
_cell.length_c   1.000
_cell.angle_alpha   90.00
_cell.angle_beta   90.00
_cell.angle_gamma   90.00
#
_symmetry.space_group_name_H-M   'P 1'
#
loop_
_entity.id
_entity.type
_entity.pdbx_description
1 polymer ?
#
loop_
_entity_poly.entity_id
_entity_poly.type
_entity_poly.pdbx_seq_one_letter_code
_entity_poly.pdbx_strand_id
1 'polypeptide(L)'
;MKVPFDLAHWQQVAAERYPNGLPKPYSDDPTQWLFHGHPQPATDPLQVAVARLLGYRWPAETDADMELAIEARQWIAHTDKLAAHADDDGIVCLPAVRGEKPAHERLLALLIDAWETVTPGSWKASTLDRLLADADCAGKSLEVWLCEKFFEQHAKRFHHRPFIWHVWDGLKDGFGALVNYHKLDARNLERLIHTYLGDWIRIQEAGVASGLDGAPQRLAAAQALKKKLEAILEGEAPYDIFVRWKPLAQQPIGWNPDLNDGVRLNIRPWMTAAVLRHNKGPKLNIKWDKDRGKDVESAPWFPVFKGDRINDHHLTLAEKRVARDGARGR
;
A
#
# COMPACT_ATOMS: atom_id res chain seq x y z
N MET A 1 -31.12 -24.10 2.82
CA MET A 1 -30.50 -25.44 2.77
C MET A 1 -29.89 -25.70 4.13
N LYS A 2 -30.43 -26.62 4.94
CA LYS A 2 -29.82 -27.03 6.22
C LYS A 2 -28.85 -28.17 5.89
N VAL A 3 -27.55 -27.92 5.95
CA VAL A 3 -26.56 -28.99 5.82
C VAL A 3 -26.57 -29.78 7.14
N PRO A 4 -26.70 -31.12 7.12
CA PRO A 4 -26.64 -31.90 8.35
C PRO A 4 -25.24 -31.78 8.96
N PHE A 5 -25.17 -31.31 10.22
CA PHE A 5 -23.96 -31.25 11.03
C PHE A 5 -24.02 -32.36 12.07
N ASP A 6 -23.19 -33.39 11.90
CA ASP A 6 -23.05 -34.49 12.86
C ASP A 6 -21.91 -34.17 13.84
N LEU A 7 -22.28 -33.60 14.98
CA LEU A 7 -21.33 -33.20 16.02
C LEU A 7 -20.52 -34.40 16.54
N ALA A 8 -21.15 -35.56 16.73
CA ALA A 8 -20.49 -36.73 17.32
C ALA A 8 -19.41 -37.27 16.37
N HIS A 9 -19.73 -37.35 15.07
CA HIS A 9 -18.76 -37.72 14.05
C HIS A 9 -17.55 -36.77 14.04
N TRP A 10 -17.77 -35.44 14.04
CA TRP A 10 -16.67 -34.47 14.00
C TRP A 10 -15.84 -34.44 15.28
N GLN A 11 -16.45 -34.68 16.46
CA GLN A 11 -15.72 -34.82 17.71
C GLN A 11 -14.81 -36.05 17.72
N GLN A 12 -15.30 -37.19 17.21
CA GLN A 12 -14.49 -38.40 17.07
C GLN A 12 -13.31 -38.16 16.11
N VAL A 13 -13.58 -37.58 14.93
CA VAL A 13 -12.52 -37.26 13.95
C VAL A 13 -11.47 -36.30 14.56
N ALA A 14 -11.91 -35.31 15.34
CA ALA A 14 -11.00 -34.39 16.01
C ALA A 14 -10.14 -35.10 17.06
N ALA A 15 -10.72 -35.96 17.90
CA ALA A 15 -9.99 -36.72 18.92
C ALA A 15 -8.98 -37.72 18.30
N GLU A 16 -9.34 -38.36 17.20
CA GLU A 16 -8.47 -39.31 16.49
C GLU A 16 -7.32 -38.60 15.77
N ARG A 17 -7.60 -37.48 15.07
CA ARG A 17 -6.60 -36.76 14.27
C ARG A 17 -5.75 -35.79 15.07
N TYR A 18 -6.30 -35.25 16.15
CA TYR A 18 -5.69 -34.20 16.96
C TYR A 18 -5.79 -34.56 18.45
N PRO A 19 -5.18 -35.69 18.87
CA PRO A 19 -5.29 -36.20 20.24
C PRO A 19 -4.72 -35.23 21.29
N ASN A 20 -3.86 -34.30 20.87
CA ASN A 20 -3.24 -33.27 21.70
C ASN A 20 -3.78 -31.85 21.42
N GLY A 21 -4.95 -31.74 20.78
CA GLY A 21 -5.55 -30.48 20.35
C GLY A 21 -5.19 -30.09 18.92
N LEU A 22 -5.95 -29.14 18.37
CA LEU A 22 -5.72 -28.62 17.02
C LEU A 22 -4.35 -27.93 16.94
N PRO A 23 -3.63 -28.03 15.81
CA PRO A 23 -2.43 -27.23 15.59
C PRO A 23 -2.76 -25.76 15.73
N LYS A 24 -1.91 -25.03 16.46
CA LYS A 24 -2.01 -23.57 16.51
C LYS A 24 -1.84 -22.98 15.11
N PRO A 25 -2.49 -21.86 14.80
CA PRO A 25 -2.52 -21.34 13.43
C PRO A 25 -1.15 -20.79 13.00
N TYR A 26 -0.84 -20.97 11.71
CA TYR A 26 0.39 -20.56 11.04
C TYR A 26 0.07 -20.24 9.57
N SER A 27 0.75 -19.25 8.97
CA SER A 27 0.59 -18.92 7.55
C SER A 27 1.86 -18.27 7.01
N ASP A 28 2.26 -18.72 5.82
CA ASP A 28 3.26 -18.09 4.94
C ASP A 28 2.61 -17.19 3.85
N ASP A 29 1.28 -17.12 3.83
CA ASP A 29 0.51 -16.28 2.90
C ASP A 29 0.37 -14.86 3.45
N PRO A 30 0.96 -13.83 2.80
CA PRO A 30 0.95 -12.46 3.28
C PRO A 30 -0.43 -11.78 3.23
N THR A 31 -1.43 -12.42 2.63
CA THR A 31 -2.82 -11.94 2.64
C THR A 31 -3.58 -12.35 3.90
N GLN A 32 -3.03 -13.29 4.69
CA GLN A 32 -3.64 -13.76 5.93
C GLN A 32 -3.29 -12.85 7.11
N TRP A 33 -4.27 -12.64 7.99
CA TRP A 33 -4.11 -11.84 9.21
C TRP A 33 -3.00 -12.34 10.14
N LEU A 34 -2.84 -13.67 10.20
CA LEU A 34 -1.90 -14.37 11.07
C LEU A 34 -0.50 -14.56 10.45
N PHE A 35 -0.24 -13.98 9.27
CA PHE A 35 1.06 -14.04 8.62
C PHE A 35 2.15 -13.39 9.49
N HIS A 36 3.25 -14.11 9.66
CA HIS A 36 4.35 -13.73 10.56
C HIS A 36 5.22 -12.57 10.02
N GLY A 37 5.02 -12.14 8.78
CA GLY A 37 5.67 -10.95 8.23
C GLY A 37 7.09 -11.14 7.67
N HIS A 38 7.65 -12.34 7.63
CA HIS A 38 9.05 -12.57 7.23
C HIS A 38 9.17 -12.95 5.75
N PRO A 39 10.09 -12.37 4.95
CA PRO A 39 10.20 -12.69 3.52
C PRO A 39 10.56 -14.14 3.22
N GLN A 40 11.47 -14.74 3.98
CA GLN A 40 12.10 -16.01 3.61
C GLN A 40 11.13 -17.19 3.41
N PRO A 41 10.21 -17.52 4.35
CA PRO A 41 9.27 -18.62 4.14
C PRO A 41 8.00 -18.18 3.38
N ALA A 42 7.84 -16.89 3.08
CA ALA A 42 6.62 -16.36 2.50
C ALA A 42 6.33 -16.95 1.12
N THR A 43 5.04 -17.07 0.79
CA THR A 43 4.59 -17.43 -0.56
C THR A 43 4.89 -16.33 -1.60
N ASP A 44 5.16 -15.09 -1.16
CA ASP A 44 5.61 -13.97 -2.01
C ASP A 44 6.73 -13.14 -1.36
N PRO A 45 7.98 -13.64 -1.34
CA PRO A 45 9.05 -13.00 -0.60
C PRO A 45 9.35 -11.56 -1.05
N LEU A 46 9.31 -11.27 -2.35
CA LEU A 46 9.58 -9.94 -2.87
C LEU A 46 8.51 -8.92 -2.46
N GLN A 47 7.23 -9.32 -2.42
CA GLN A 47 6.14 -8.46 -1.96
C GLN A 47 6.29 -8.13 -0.48
N VAL A 48 6.64 -9.15 0.32
CA VAL A 48 6.86 -8.98 1.77
C VAL A 48 8.06 -8.09 2.05
N ALA A 49 9.16 -8.30 1.33
CA ALA A 49 10.37 -7.48 1.44
C ALA A 49 10.11 -6.00 1.13
N VAL A 50 9.32 -5.67 0.10
CA VAL A 50 8.95 -4.27 -0.20
C VAL A 50 8.08 -3.67 0.90
N ALA A 51 7.08 -4.40 1.39
CA ALA A 51 6.24 -3.92 2.48
C ALA A 51 7.06 -3.67 3.76
N ARG A 52 8.01 -4.54 4.07
CA ARG A 52 8.97 -4.37 5.18
C ARG A 52 9.88 -3.18 5.00
N LEU A 53 10.45 -3.01 3.79
CA LEU A 53 11.27 -1.86 3.45
C LEU A 53 10.50 -0.56 3.67
N LEU A 54 9.19 -0.54 3.43
CA LEU A 54 8.29 0.59 3.62
C LEU A 54 7.77 0.72 5.07
N GLY A 55 8.31 -0.08 5.99
CA GLY A 55 7.97 -0.09 7.41
C GLY A 55 6.57 -0.61 7.74
N TYR A 56 5.96 -1.41 6.86
CA TYR A 56 4.72 -2.12 7.18
C TYR A 56 4.99 -3.33 8.08
N ARG A 57 4.12 -3.53 9.06
CA ARG A 57 4.10 -4.70 9.95
C ARG A 57 2.74 -5.36 9.89
N TRP A 58 2.72 -6.68 9.81
CA TRP A 58 1.49 -7.47 9.84
C TRP A 58 0.91 -7.52 11.26
N PRO A 59 -0.41 -7.71 11.40
CA PRO A 59 -1.09 -7.72 12.69
C PRO A 59 -0.51 -8.74 13.69
N ALA A 60 -0.10 -9.92 13.22
CA ALA A 60 0.51 -10.96 14.04
C ALA A 60 1.77 -10.49 14.81
N GLU A 61 2.45 -9.47 14.31
CA GLU A 61 3.67 -8.96 14.92
C GLU A 61 3.43 -7.99 16.08
N THR A 62 2.26 -7.36 16.12
CA THR A 62 1.92 -6.34 17.11
C THR A 62 0.88 -6.82 18.12
N ASP A 63 0.09 -7.84 17.75
CA ASP A 63 -0.87 -8.47 18.63
C ASP A 63 -0.20 -9.57 19.47
N ALA A 64 0.09 -9.25 20.73
CA ALA A 64 0.68 -10.17 21.69
C ALA A 64 -0.28 -11.32 22.05
N ASP A 65 -1.59 -11.07 22.02
CA ASP A 65 -2.62 -12.01 22.45
C ASP A 65 -3.09 -12.94 21.32
N MET A 66 -2.70 -12.66 20.07
CA MET A 66 -3.04 -13.52 18.93
C MET A 66 -2.58 -14.96 19.15
N GLU A 67 -3.51 -15.92 19.09
CA GLU A 67 -3.16 -17.33 19.11
C GLU A 67 -2.36 -17.68 17.85
N LEU A 68 -1.10 -18.09 18.01
CA LEU A 68 -0.18 -18.41 16.93
C LEU A 68 0.65 -19.65 17.29
N ALA A 69 1.06 -20.39 16.26
CA ALA A 69 2.05 -21.44 16.37
C ALA A 69 3.39 -20.91 16.89
N ILE A 70 4.18 -21.77 17.53
CA ILE A 70 5.51 -21.39 18.07
C ILE A 70 6.42 -20.95 16.92
N GLU A 71 6.33 -21.64 15.79
CA GLU A 71 7.04 -21.37 14.54
C GLU A 71 6.72 -19.96 14.00
N ALA A 72 5.46 -19.52 14.06
CA ALA A 72 5.09 -18.17 13.65
C ALA A 72 5.73 -17.12 14.57
N ARG A 73 5.74 -17.36 15.89
CA ARG A 73 6.41 -16.47 16.86
C ARG A 73 7.92 -16.41 16.66
N GLN A 74 8.55 -17.53 16.30
CA GLN A 74 9.97 -17.57 15.94
C GLN A 74 10.24 -16.70 14.71
N TRP A 75 9.44 -16.83 13.65
CA TRP A 75 9.58 -15.97 12.48
C TRP A 75 9.36 -14.50 12.79
N ILE A 76 8.38 -14.15 13.62
CA ILE A 76 8.19 -12.76 14.07
C ILE A 76 9.46 -12.25 14.76
N ALA A 77 10.08 -13.02 15.65
CA ALA A 77 11.33 -12.62 16.30
C ALA A 77 12.50 -12.45 15.30
N HIS A 78 12.54 -13.24 14.22
CA HIS A 78 13.50 -13.02 13.13
C HIS A 78 13.26 -11.71 12.38
N THR A 79 12.00 -11.27 12.26
CA THR A 79 11.68 -10.03 11.55
C THR A 79 12.18 -8.77 12.24
N ASP A 80 12.33 -8.78 13.56
CA ASP A 80 12.87 -7.65 14.32
C ASP A 80 14.31 -7.31 13.87
N LYS A 81 15.07 -8.32 13.40
CA LYS A 81 16.43 -8.11 12.86
C LYS A 81 16.43 -7.33 11.55
N LEU A 82 15.30 -7.27 10.85
CA LEU A 82 15.14 -6.52 9.59
C LEU A 82 14.66 -5.08 9.81
N ALA A 83 14.37 -4.69 11.05
CA ALA A 83 13.87 -3.35 11.37
C ALA A 83 14.82 -2.23 10.94
N ALA A 84 16.14 -2.50 10.87
CA ALA A 84 17.14 -1.55 10.40
C ALA A 84 16.98 -1.14 8.93
N HIS A 85 16.28 -1.94 8.12
CA HIS A 85 15.98 -1.60 6.73
C HIS A 85 14.69 -0.81 6.57
N ALA A 86 13.82 -0.81 7.58
CA ALA A 86 12.51 -0.20 7.50
C ALA A 86 12.62 1.32 7.38
N ASP A 87 11.96 1.86 6.37
CA ASP A 87 11.84 3.29 6.14
C ASP A 87 10.94 3.94 7.20
N ASP A 88 11.38 5.11 7.71
CA ASP A 88 10.76 5.77 8.84
C ASP A 88 9.43 6.42 8.45
N ASP A 89 9.42 7.17 7.35
CA ASP A 89 8.23 7.85 6.82
C ASP A 89 7.41 7.01 5.84
N GLY A 90 7.97 5.88 5.37
CA GLY A 90 7.31 4.96 4.47
C GLY A 90 7.31 5.44 3.03
N ILE A 91 8.31 6.24 2.63
CA ILE A 91 8.49 6.74 1.26
C ILE A 91 9.86 6.28 0.76
N VAL A 92 9.86 5.38 -0.22
CA VAL A 92 11.11 4.89 -0.84
C VAL A 92 11.10 5.24 -2.32
N CYS A 93 11.99 6.15 -2.69
CA CYS A 93 12.15 6.57 -4.08
C CYS A 93 12.88 5.50 -4.90
N LEU A 94 12.37 5.25 -6.11
CA LEU A 94 13.02 4.38 -7.08
C LEU A 94 14.38 4.94 -7.51
N PRO A 95 14.51 6.22 -7.95
CA PRO A 95 15.81 6.84 -8.14
C PRO A 95 16.45 7.24 -6.80
N ALA A 96 17.77 7.41 -6.82
CA ALA A 96 18.51 7.98 -5.69
C ALA A 96 18.18 9.48 -5.55
N VAL A 97 17.61 9.87 -4.41
CA VAL A 97 17.28 11.25 -4.05
C VAL A 97 17.58 11.46 -2.57
N ARG A 98 17.87 12.70 -2.17
CA ARG A 98 18.18 13.07 -0.78
C ARG A 98 19.35 12.29 -0.14
N GLY A 99 20.26 11.78 -0.95
CA GLY A 99 21.38 10.95 -0.48
C GLY A 99 20.96 9.54 -0.07
N GLU A 100 19.70 9.15 -0.28
CA GLU A 100 19.25 7.77 -0.11
C GLU A 100 19.63 6.94 -1.34
N LYS A 101 19.95 5.67 -1.10
CA LYS A 101 20.17 4.68 -2.16
C LYS A 101 18.88 4.43 -2.94
N PRO A 102 18.96 4.08 -4.24
CA PRO A 102 17.77 3.74 -5.01
C PRO A 102 17.07 2.50 -4.43
N ALA A 103 15.75 2.43 -4.60
CA ALA A 103 14.91 1.40 -3.99
C ALA A 103 15.40 -0.05 -4.19
N HIS A 104 15.92 -0.35 -5.39
CA HIS A 104 16.36 -1.71 -5.73
C HIS A 104 17.60 -2.15 -4.92
N GLU A 105 18.51 -1.23 -4.60
CA GLU A 105 19.67 -1.52 -3.75
C GLU A 105 19.25 -1.73 -2.29
N ARG A 106 18.34 -0.86 -1.79
CA ARG A 106 17.78 -1.00 -0.43
C ARG A 106 17.03 -2.32 -0.28
N LEU A 107 16.23 -2.70 -1.27
CA LEU A 107 15.51 -3.97 -1.31
C LEU A 107 16.46 -5.18 -1.36
N LEU A 108 17.53 -5.11 -2.16
CA LEU A 108 18.52 -6.18 -2.23
C LEU A 108 19.21 -6.40 -0.87
N ALA A 109 19.60 -5.30 -0.20
CA ALA A 109 20.22 -5.38 1.13
C ALA A 109 19.28 -6.04 2.14
N LEU A 110 17.99 -5.66 2.16
CA LEU A 110 16.99 -6.29 3.02
C LEU A 110 16.84 -7.78 2.72
N LEU A 111 16.78 -8.17 1.44
CA LEU A 111 16.66 -9.58 1.04
C LEU A 111 17.87 -10.42 1.47
N ILE A 112 19.08 -9.88 1.34
CA ILE A 112 20.30 -10.55 1.83
C ILE A 112 20.18 -10.82 3.33
N ASP A 113 19.88 -9.80 4.12
CA ASP A 113 19.77 -9.92 5.57
C ASP A 113 18.60 -10.83 6.01
N ALA A 114 17.50 -10.84 5.25
CA ALA A 114 16.37 -11.74 5.51
C ALA A 114 16.77 -13.22 5.44
N TRP A 115 17.78 -13.59 4.64
CA TRP A 115 18.30 -14.97 4.62
C TRP A 115 19.45 -15.16 5.62
N GLU A 116 20.42 -14.24 5.61
CA GLU A 116 21.66 -14.35 6.40
C GLU A 116 21.42 -14.30 7.91
N THR A 117 20.44 -13.53 8.38
CA THR A 117 20.12 -13.41 9.81
C THR A 117 19.34 -14.60 10.38
N VAL A 118 18.84 -15.48 9.51
CA VAL A 118 18.15 -16.74 9.84
C VAL A 118 19.13 -17.89 9.77
N THR A 119 19.85 -18.02 8.66
CA THR A 119 20.91 -19.02 8.47
C THR A 119 22.10 -18.37 7.77
N PRO A 120 23.22 -18.15 8.46
CA PRO A 120 24.42 -17.57 7.87
C PRO A 120 24.92 -18.40 6.66
N GLY A 121 25.28 -17.73 5.58
CA GLY A 121 25.69 -18.31 4.30
C GLY A 121 24.55 -18.88 3.46
N SER A 122 23.30 -18.62 3.82
CA SER A 122 22.14 -19.12 3.06
C SER A 122 21.79 -18.25 1.84
N TRP A 123 22.23 -16.99 1.79
CA TRP A 123 22.04 -16.14 0.63
C TRP A 123 23.00 -16.53 -0.49
N LYS A 124 22.47 -16.64 -1.71
CA LYS A 124 23.23 -16.94 -2.94
C LYS A 124 22.65 -16.13 -4.08
N ALA A 125 23.46 -15.79 -5.10
CA ALA A 125 22.98 -15.09 -6.29
C ALA A 125 21.79 -15.80 -6.96
N SER A 126 21.82 -17.14 -7.01
CA SER A 126 20.71 -17.96 -7.53
C SER A 126 19.41 -17.85 -6.72
N THR A 127 19.46 -17.37 -5.48
CA THR A 127 18.26 -17.08 -4.68
C THR A 127 17.51 -15.91 -5.29
N LEU A 128 18.20 -14.82 -5.64
CA LEU A 128 17.58 -13.67 -6.28
C LEU A 128 16.99 -14.05 -7.65
N ASP A 129 17.74 -14.82 -8.45
CA ASP A 129 17.27 -15.29 -9.76
C ASP A 129 15.96 -16.09 -9.63
N ARG A 130 15.89 -16.98 -8.64
CA ARG A 130 14.67 -17.75 -8.34
C ARG A 130 13.53 -16.85 -7.88
N LEU A 131 13.77 -15.92 -6.95
CA LEU A 131 12.75 -14.98 -6.48
C LEU A 131 12.17 -14.13 -7.61
N LEU A 132 13.00 -13.69 -8.56
CA LEU A 132 12.57 -12.95 -9.72
C LEU A 132 11.82 -13.84 -10.72
N ALA A 133 12.25 -15.09 -10.92
CA ALA A 133 11.53 -16.04 -11.76
C ALA A 133 10.14 -16.35 -11.20
N ASP A 134 10.03 -16.61 -9.89
CA ASP A 134 8.77 -16.85 -9.18
C ASP A 134 7.82 -15.63 -9.28
N ALA A 135 8.37 -14.43 -9.44
CA ALA A 135 7.63 -13.18 -9.65
C ALA A 135 7.45 -12.80 -11.14
N ASP A 136 7.50 -13.75 -12.07
CA ASP A 136 7.35 -13.53 -13.52
C ASP A 136 8.31 -12.47 -14.10
N CYS A 137 9.53 -12.41 -13.55
CA CYS A 137 10.57 -11.43 -13.88
C CYS A 137 11.95 -12.09 -14.09
N ALA A 138 11.96 -13.35 -14.55
CA ALA A 138 13.19 -14.11 -14.81
C ALA A 138 14.16 -13.36 -15.76
N GLY A 139 15.45 -13.38 -15.42
CA GLY A 139 16.51 -12.77 -16.24
C GLY A 139 16.50 -11.23 -16.27
N LYS A 140 15.77 -10.59 -15.36
CA LYS A 140 15.71 -9.12 -15.19
C LYS A 140 16.28 -8.72 -13.83
N SER A 141 16.37 -7.41 -13.56
CA SER A 141 16.83 -6.87 -12.28
C SER A 141 15.66 -6.56 -11.34
N LEU A 142 15.96 -6.39 -10.05
CA LEU A 142 15.00 -5.87 -9.06
C LEU A 142 14.45 -4.50 -9.47
N GLU A 143 15.27 -3.65 -10.09
CA GLU A 143 14.84 -2.36 -10.62
C GLU A 143 13.75 -2.51 -11.67
N VAL A 144 13.93 -3.41 -12.64
CA VAL A 144 12.92 -3.69 -13.66
C VAL A 144 11.64 -4.24 -13.03
N TRP A 145 11.76 -5.14 -12.05
CA TRP A 145 10.60 -5.67 -11.33
C TRP A 145 9.83 -4.57 -10.57
N LEU A 146 10.52 -3.73 -9.80
CA LEU A 146 9.91 -2.60 -9.07
C LEU A 146 9.21 -1.62 -10.01
N CYS A 147 9.86 -1.29 -11.12
CA CYS A 147 9.33 -0.35 -12.11
C CYS A 147 8.12 -0.93 -12.83
N GLU A 148 8.19 -2.17 -13.33
CA GLU A 148 7.24 -2.67 -14.33
C GLU A 148 6.22 -3.70 -13.83
N LYS A 149 6.53 -4.43 -12.75
CA LYS A 149 5.74 -5.59 -12.31
C LYS A 149 5.14 -5.43 -10.92
N PHE A 150 5.91 -4.87 -9.99
CA PHE A 150 5.59 -4.84 -8.57
C PHE A 150 4.17 -4.35 -8.30
N PHE A 151 3.79 -3.17 -8.79
CA PHE A 151 2.53 -2.54 -8.39
C PHE A 151 1.31 -3.28 -8.93
N GLU A 152 1.37 -3.83 -10.14
CA GLU A 152 0.29 -4.67 -10.70
C GLU A 152 0.13 -5.96 -9.90
N GLN A 153 1.25 -6.62 -9.59
CA GLN A 153 1.26 -7.83 -8.78
C GLN A 153 0.74 -7.56 -7.36
N HIS A 154 1.18 -6.46 -6.74
CA HIS A 154 0.72 -6.03 -5.42
C HIS A 154 -0.79 -5.75 -5.42
N ALA A 155 -1.28 -5.03 -6.42
CA ALA A 155 -2.72 -4.80 -6.58
C ALA A 155 -3.50 -6.11 -6.73
N LYS A 156 -3.04 -7.06 -7.56
CA LYS A 156 -3.71 -8.37 -7.73
C LYS A 156 -3.68 -9.20 -6.44
N ARG A 157 -2.53 -9.26 -5.77
CA ARG A 157 -2.31 -10.05 -4.54
C ARG A 157 -3.26 -9.64 -3.43
N PHE A 158 -3.45 -8.33 -3.25
CA PHE A 158 -4.34 -7.76 -2.23
C PHE A 158 -5.72 -7.40 -2.79
N HIS A 159 -6.24 -8.17 -3.75
CA HIS A 159 -7.61 -8.06 -4.27
C HIS A 159 -8.03 -6.64 -4.72
N HIS A 160 -7.11 -5.93 -5.37
CA HIS A 160 -7.22 -4.54 -5.78
C HIS A 160 -7.50 -3.58 -4.60
N ARG A 161 -6.87 -3.86 -3.45
CA ARG A 161 -6.72 -2.98 -2.29
C ARG A 161 -5.24 -2.88 -1.90
N PRO A 162 -4.37 -2.44 -2.84
CA PRO A 162 -2.94 -2.31 -2.55
C PRO A 162 -2.70 -1.31 -1.42
N PHE A 163 -1.76 -1.61 -0.54
CA PHE A 163 -1.36 -0.72 0.56
C PHE A 163 0.04 -0.14 0.40
N ILE A 164 0.83 -0.65 -0.56
CA ILE A 164 2.01 0.04 -1.07
C ILE A 164 1.67 0.61 -2.45
N TRP A 165 1.75 1.93 -2.58
CA TRP A 165 1.38 2.65 -3.79
C TRP A 165 2.63 3.03 -4.57
N HIS A 166 2.63 2.78 -5.88
CA HIS A 166 3.68 3.25 -6.78
C HIS A 166 3.23 4.56 -7.43
N VAL A 167 3.71 5.67 -6.90
CA VAL A 167 3.50 7.04 -7.40
C VAL A 167 4.60 7.37 -8.39
N TRP A 168 4.29 7.95 -9.54
CA TRP A 168 5.29 8.26 -10.56
C TRP A 168 4.89 9.42 -11.47
N ASP A 169 5.86 9.98 -12.18
CA ASP A 169 5.66 11.11 -13.10
C ASP A 169 5.25 10.71 -14.53
N GLY A 170 5.23 9.41 -14.82
CA GLY A 170 4.84 8.86 -16.13
C GLY A 170 6.01 8.50 -17.04
N LEU A 171 7.26 8.78 -16.64
CA LEU A 171 8.46 8.42 -17.40
C LEU A 171 9.12 7.16 -16.83
N LYS A 172 9.76 6.37 -17.71
CA LYS A 172 10.45 5.14 -17.29
C LYS A 172 11.73 5.43 -16.51
N ASP A 173 12.43 6.49 -16.88
CA ASP A 173 13.66 7.02 -16.28
C ASP A 173 13.38 8.28 -15.42
N GLY A 174 12.11 8.52 -15.07
CA GLY A 174 11.67 9.67 -14.29
C GLY A 174 11.64 9.40 -12.79
N PHE A 175 10.88 10.25 -12.09
CA PHE A 175 10.59 10.07 -10.68
C PHE A 175 9.57 8.95 -10.48
N GLY A 176 9.88 8.05 -9.56
CA GLY A 176 8.96 7.08 -9.00
C GLY A 176 9.21 6.89 -7.51
N ALA A 177 8.17 6.68 -6.73
CA ALA A 177 8.26 6.39 -5.30
C ALA A 177 7.25 5.30 -4.93
N LEU A 178 7.68 4.40 -4.07
CA LEU A 178 6.82 3.48 -3.34
C LEU A 178 6.41 4.16 -2.03
N VAL A 179 5.12 4.15 -1.73
CA VAL A 179 4.56 4.86 -0.58
C VAL A 179 3.68 3.92 0.23
N ASN A 180 3.92 3.85 1.53
CA ASN A 180 3.09 3.09 2.46
C ASN A 180 1.82 3.88 2.78
N TYR A 181 0.68 3.44 2.24
CA TYR A 181 -0.61 4.08 2.43
C TYR A 181 -0.97 4.26 3.92
N HIS A 182 -0.59 3.31 4.79
CA HIS A 182 -0.91 3.40 6.22
C HIS A 182 -0.10 4.48 6.95
N LYS A 183 1.03 4.91 6.39
CA LYS A 183 1.86 6.00 6.92
C LYS A 183 1.63 7.32 6.19
N LEU A 184 0.88 7.33 5.08
CA LEU A 184 0.72 8.50 4.22
C LEU A 184 -0.32 9.48 4.78
N ASP A 185 0.05 10.22 5.82
CA ASP A 185 -0.71 11.37 6.31
C ASP A 185 -0.42 12.66 5.50
N ALA A 186 -1.05 13.78 5.86
CA ALA A 186 -0.81 15.08 5.22
C ALA A 186 0.67 15.48 5.24
N ARG A 187 1.36 15.23 6.35
CA ARG A 187 2.77 15.60 6.54
C ARG A 187 3.69 14.76 5.66
N ASN A 188 3.44 13.47 5.54
CA ASN A 188 4.22 12.59 4.68
C ASN A 188 3.90 12.84 3.20
N LEU A 189 2.67 13.25 2.86
CA LEU A 189 2.37 13.74 1.52
C LEU A 189 3.15 15.04 1.21
N GLU A 190 3.21 16.00 2.14
CA GLU A 190 4.05 17.19 2.00
C GLU A 190 5.53 16.84 1.84
N ARG A 191 6.05 15.87 2.62
CA ARG A 191 7.42 15.35 2.46
C ARG A 191 7.64 14.77 1.06
N LEU A 192 6.72 13.94 0.56
CA LEU A 192 6.80 13.40 -0.80
C LEU A 192 6.89 14.52 -1.85
N ILE A 193 6.04 15.54 -1.74
CA ILE A 193 5.92 16.65 -2.70
C ILE A 193 7.14 17.59 -2.64
N HIS A 194 7.47 18.08 -1.45
CA HIS A 194 8.40 19.20 -1.29
C HIS A 194 9.82 18.76 -0.97
N THR A 195 10.00 17.55 -0.41
CA THR A 195 11.30 17.06 0.01
C THR A 195 11.86 16.05 -0.99
N TYR A 196 11.14 14.96 -1.29
CA TYR A 196 11.63 13.93 -2.22
C TYR A 196 11.52 14.36 -3.69
N LEU A 197 10.31 14.69 -4.15
CA LEU A 197 10.10 15.19 -5.50
C LEU A 197 10.74 16.56 -5.71
N GLY A 198 10.76 17.41 -4.67
CA GLY A 198 11.49 18.68 -4.69
C GLY A 198 12.99 18.50 -4.94
N ASP A 199 13.63 17.49 -4.32
CA ASP A 199 15.03 17.18 -4.58
C ASP A 199 15.26 16.69 -6.01
N TRP A 200 14.41 15.78 -6.50
CA TRP A 200 14.45 15.32 -7.88
C TRP A 200 14.32 16.47 -8.89
N ILE A 201 13.41 17.41 -8.66
CA ILE A 201 13.24 18.59 -9.52
C ILE A 201 14.54 19.39 -9.57
N ARG A 202 15.20 19.64 -8.43
CA ARG A 202 16.49 20.36 -8.40
C ARG A 202 17.59 19.63 -9.17
N ILE A 203 17.64 18.29 -9.08
CA ILE A 203 18.57 17.46 -9.86
C ILE A 203 18.32 17.66 -11.36
N GLN A 204 17.04 17.65 -11.80
CA GLN A 204 16.72 17.85 -13.21
C GLN A 204 16.98 19.29 -13.66
N GLU A 205 16.74 20.31 -12.83
CA GLU A 205 17.09 21.71 -13.12
C GLU A 205 18.60 21.88 -13.35
N ALA A 206 19.44 21.30 -12.49
CA ALA A 206 20.89 21.29 -12.68
C ALA A 206 21.31 20.53 -13.94
N GLY A 207 20.61 19.43 -14.25
CA GLY A 207 20.81 18.67 -15.49
C GLY A 207 20.47 19.49 -16.74
N VAL A 208 19.38 20.25 -16.73
CA VAL A 208 19.02 21.17 -17.81
C VAL A 208 20.09 22.24 -17.99
N ALA A 209 20.54 22.87 -16.89
CA ALA A 209 21.60 23.88 -16.93
C ALA A 209 22.93 23.33 -17.48
N SER A 210 23.19 22.04 -17.29
CA SER A 210 24.39 21.34 -17.76
C SER A 210 24.23 20.71 -19.16
N GLY A 211 23.07 20.88 -19.81
CA GLY A 211 22.79 20.30 -21.13
C GLY A 211 22.67 18.77 -21.13
N LEU A 212 22.32 18.15 -20.00
CA LEU A 212 22.08 16.70 -19.93
C LEU A 212 20.87 16.31 -20.76
N ASP A 213 21.03 15.28 -21.58
CA ASP A 213 19.96 14.76 -22.43
C ASP A 213 18.79 14.21 -21.59
N GLY A 214 17.57 14.43 -22.08
CA GLY A 214 16.32 14.08 -21.40
C GLY A 214 15.97 14.89 -20.14
N ALA A 215 16.86 15.74 -19.62
CA ALA A 215 16.62 16.50 -18.40
C ALA A 215 15.43 17.47 -18.51
N PRO A 216 15.21 18.20 -19.63
CA PRO A 216 14.03 19.05 -19.79
C PRO A 216 12.71 18.27 -19.71
N GLN A 217 12.66 17.07 -20.31
CA GLN A 217 11.47 16.21 -20.30
C GLN A 217 11.18 15.68 -18.89
N ARG A 218 12.22 15.21 -18.17
CA ARG A 218 12.08 14.75 -16.78
C ARG A 218 11.68 15.88 -15.84
N LEU A 219 12.24 17.08 -16.02
CA LEU A 219 11.85 18.26 -15.24
C LEU A 219 10.36 18.59 -15.43
N ALA A 220 9.89 18.64 -16.68
CA ALA A 220 8.49 18.91 -16.98
C ALA A 220 7.54 17.86 -16.39
N ALA A 221 7.90 16.57 -16.48
CA ALA A 221 7.12 15.48 -15.89
C ALA A 221 7.05 15.59 -14.37
N ALA A 222 8.19 15.85 -13.71
CA ALA A 222 8.27 16.02 -12.27
C ALA A 222 7.45 17.22 -11.76
N GLN A 223 7.50 18.36 -12.46
CA GLN A 223 6.69 19.54 -12.14
C GLN A 223 5.19 19.26 -12.32
N ALA A 224 4.81 18.53 -13.36
CA ALA A 224 3.42 18.12 -13.58
C ALA A 224 2.92 17.17 -12.48
N LEU A 225 3.75 16.22 -12.04
CA LEU A 225 3.45 15.36 -10.90
C LEU A 225 3.26 16.19 -9.62
N LYS A 226 4.19 17.11 -9.33
CA LYS A 226 4.13 17.98 -8.14
C LYS A 226 2.80 18.72 -8.05
N LYS A 227 2.36 19.35 -9.15
CA LYS A 227 1.08 20.07 -9.22
C LYS A 227 -0.13 19.16 -8.91
N LYS A 228 -0.11 17.91 -9.41
CA LYS A 228 -1.19 16.95 -9.17
C LYS A 228 -1.22 16.47 -7.72
N LEU A 229 -0.06 16.23 -7.11
CA LEU A 229 0.05 15.83 -5.71
C LEU A 229 -0.38 16.98 -4.78
N GLU A 230 -0.02 18.24 -5.10
CA GLU A 230 -0.51 19.43 -4.38
C GLU A 230 -2.04 19.55 -4.45
N ALA A 231 -2.65 19.20 -5.60
CA ALA A 231 -4.10 19.19 -5.73
C ALA A 231 -4.78 18.09 -4.90
N ILE A 232 -4.15 16.91 -4.75
CA ILE A 232 -4.59 15.85 -3.83
C ILE A 232 -4.45 16.29 -2.37
N LEU A 233 -3.33 16.95 -2.04
CA LEU A 233 -3.08 17.47 -0.69
C LEU A 233 -4.16 18.49 -0.27
N GLU A 234 -4.49 19.43 -1.15
CA GLU A 234 -5.58 20.40 -0.92
C GLU A 234 -6.95 19.71 -0.85
N GLY A 235 -7.15 18.66 -1.66
CA GLY A 235 -8.35 17.81 -1.62
C GLY A 235 -9.63 18.50 -2.09
N GLU A 236 -9.52 19.48 -2.99
CA GLU A 236 -10.66 20.08 -3.68
C GLU A 236 -11.21 19.13 -4.75
N ALA A 237 -12.51 19.17 -5.01
CA ALA A 237 -13.15 18.37 -6.05
C ALA A 237 -12.43 18.57 -7.40
N PRO A 238 -12.06 17.49 -8.13
CA PRO A 238 -12.44 16.09 -7.94
C PRO A 238 -11.44 15.23 -7.15
N TYR A 239 -10.50 15.83 -6.41
CA TYR A 239 -9.49 15.12 -5.63
C TYR A 239 -9.88 14.94 -4.16
N ASP A 240 -11.14 15.22 -3.83
CA ASP A 240 -11.66 15.03 -2.49
C ASP A 240 -11.93 13.55 -2.19
N ILE A 241 -11.87 13.19 -0.90
CA ILE A 241 -12.35 11.89 -0.43
C ILE A 241 -13.82 12.04 -0.03
N PHE A 242 -14.65 11.19 -0.62
CA PHE A 242 -16.08 11.06 -0.29
C PHE A 242 -16.35 9.71 0.37
N VAL A 243 -16.99 9.75 1.54
CA VAL A 243 -17.29 8.57 2.36
C VAL A 243 -18.79 8.52 2.64
N ARG A 244 -19.50 7.64 1.93
CA ARG A 244 -20.97 7.59 1.97
C ARG A 244 -21.57 7.32 3.36
N TRP A 245 -20.87 6.65 4.27
CA TRP A 245 -21.40 6.43 5.63
C TRP A 245 -21.11 7.57 6.62
N LYS A 246 -20.38 8.61 6.21
CA LYS A 246 -20.09 9.78 7.05
C LYS A 246 -21.02 10.95 6.69
N PRO A 247 -21.61 11.66 7.66
CA PRO A 247 -22.31 12.91 7.39
C PRO A 247 -21.36 13.98 6.85
N LEU A 248 -21.91 15.03 6.21
CA LEU A 248 -21.12 16.07 5.55
C LEU A 248 -20.05 16.70 6.47
N ALA A 249 -20.38 16.98 7.73
CA ALA A 249 -19.44 17.55 8.70
C ALA A 249 -18.25 16.64 9.05
N GLN A 250 -18.39 15.32 8.87
CA GLN A 250 -17.38 14.30 9.15
C GLN A 250 -16.62 13.87 7.89
N GLN A 251 -16.94 14.41 6.71
CA GLN A 251 -16.18 14.14 5.50
C GLN A 251 -14.74 14.64 5.64
N PRO A 252 -13.73 13.91 5.12
CA PRO A 252 -12.34 14.38 5.10
C PRO A 252 -12.19 15.72 4.37
N ILE A 253 -11.37 16.62 4.91
CA ILE A 253 -10.95 17.87 4.25
C ILE A 253 -9.45 17.77 3.98
N GLY A 254 -9.04 18.08 2.75
CA GLY A 254 -7.68 17.83 2.29
C GLY A 254 -7.32 16.36 2.27
N TRP A 255 -6.03 16.08 2.17
CA TRP A 255 -5.49 14.75 2.40
C TRP A 255 -5.46 14.43 3.90
N ASN A 256 -6.58 13.93 4.41
CA ASN A 256 -6.70 13.42 5.78
C ASN A 256 -7.57 12.15 5.81
N PRO A 257 -7.08 11.05 5.18
CA PRO A 257 -7.84 9.81 5.10
C PRO A 257 -8.01 9.15 6.47
N ASP A 258 -9.17 8.58 6.72
CA ASP A 258 -9.36 7.60 7.81
C ASP A 258 -9.12 6.20 7.24
N LEU A 259 -8.13 5.50 7.77
CA LEU A 259 -7.73 4.19 7.27
C LEU A 259 -8.88 3.16 7.36
N ASN A 260 -9.79 3.32 8.31
CA ASN A 260 -10.95 2.44 8.50
C ASN A 260 -12.00 2.60 7.39
N ASP A 261 -11.94 3.70 6.62
CA ASP A 261 -12.82 3.85 5.45
C ASP A 261 -12.40 2.93 4.29
N GLY A 262 -11.20 2.38 4.37
CA GLY A 262 -10.66 1.39 3.46
C GLY A 262 -10.01 1.99 2.21
N VAL A 263 -9.05 1.24 1.67
CA VAL A 263 -8.22 1.64 0.50
C VAL A 263 -9.09 2.09 -0.69
N ARG A 264 -10.25 1.46 -0.93
CA ARG A 264 -11.13 1.80 -2.05
C ARG A 264 -11.49 3.27 -2.07
N LEU A 265 -11.85 3.86 -0.93
CA LEU A 265 -12.27 5.26 -0.89
C LEU A 265 -11.05 6.19 -0.95
N ASN A 266 -10.02 5.87 -0.16
CA ASN A 266 -8.88 6.76 0.02
C ASN A 266 -7.93 6.81 -1.19
N ILE A 267 -7.92 5.79 -2.06
CA ILE A 267 -7.12 5.79 -3.30
C ILE A 267 -7.77 6.59 -4.45
N ARG A 268 -9.03 7.02 -4.32
CA ARG A 268 -9.77 7.69 -5.41
C ARG A 268 -9.09 8.96 -5.94
N PRO A 269 -8.62 9.90 -5.10
CA PRO A 269 -7.94 11.10 -5.60
C PRO A 269 -6.72 10.77 -6.45
N TRP A 270 -5.97 9.74 -6.05
CA TRP A 270 -4.75 9.28 -6.73
C TRP A 270 -5.01 8.65 -8.08
N MET A 271 -6.07 7.82 -8.17
CA MET A 271 -6.54 7.28 -9.46
C MET A 271 -7.09 8.38 -10.37
N THR A 272 -7.84 9.33 -9.81
CA THR A 272 -8.42 10.47 -10.55
C THR A 272 -7.34 11.39 -11.13
N ALA A 273 -6.30 11.70 -10.35
CA ALA A 273 -5.16 12.50 -10.80
C ALA A 273 -4.21 11.75 -11.76
N ALA A 274 -4.40 10.43 -11.90
CA ALA A 274 -3.57 9.55 -12.72
C ALA A 274 -2.08 9.57 -12.34
N VAL A 275 -1.77 9.64 -11.04
CA VAL A 275 -0.39 9.71 -10.50
C VAL A 275 0.18 8.35 -10.10
N LEU A 276 -0.64 7.29 -10.12
CA LEU A 276 -0.20 5.91 -9.86
C LEU A 276 0.28 5.23 -11.15
N ARG A 277 1.28 4.34 -11.03
CA ARG A 277 1.82 3.53 -12.14
C ARG A 277 0.73 2.75 -12.89
N HIS A 278 -0.28 2.30 -12.15
CA HIS A 278 -1.52 1.78 -12.68
C HIS A 278 -2.70 2.49 -12.02
N ASN A 279 -3.56 3.11 -12.81
CA ASN A 279 -4.63 3.98 -12.32
C ASN A 279 -5.99 3.66 -12.96
N LYS A 280 -6.08 2.54 -13.68
CA LYS A 280 -7.29 2.07 -14.38
C LYS A 280 -7.32 0.54 -14.40
N GLY A 281 -8.53 -0.02 -14.60
CA GLY A 281 -8.70 -1.45 -14.86
C GLY A 281 -8.12 -1.87 -16.23
N PRO A 282 -7.77 -3.16 -16.42
CA PRO A 282 -7.90 -4.26 -15.44
C PRO A 282 -6.77 -4.30 -14.40
N LYS A 283 -5.68 -3.54 -14.59
CA LYS A 283 -4.47 -3.61 -13.74
C LYS A 283 -4.71 -3.15 -12.30
N LEU A 284 -5.42 -2.03 -12.13
CA LEU A 284 -5.95 -1.59 -10.84
C LEU A 284 -7.48 -1.48 -10.96
N ASN A 285 -8.17 -2.58 -10.65
CA ASN A 285 -9.60 -2.73 -10.88
C ASN A 285 -10.44 -2.24 -9.68
N ILE A 286 -10.40 -0.94 -9.45
CA ILE A 286 -11.20 -0.26 -8.41
C ILE A 286 -12.24 0.61 -9.09
N LYS A 287 -13.49 0.52 -8.63
CA LYS A 287 -14.63 1.29 -9.15
C LYS A 287 -15.38 1.95 -8.01
N TRP A 288 -16.01 3.09 -8.29
CA TRP A 288 -16.88 3.85 -7.38
C TRP A 288 -18.32 3.92 -7.89
N ASP A 289 -18.68 2.98 -8.77
CA ASP A 289 -20.06 2.79 -9.20
C ASP A 289 -21.02 2.53 -8.02
N LYS A 290 -22.31 2.55 -8.34
CA LYS A 290 -23.36 2.28 -7.37
C LYS A 290 -23.20 0.88 -6.77
N ASP A 291 -23.06 0.79 -5.46
CA ASP A 291 -22.99 -0.50 -4.77
C ASP A 291 -24.37 -1.20 -4.76
N ARG A 292 -24.34 -2.53 -4.63
CA ARG A 292 -25.58 -3.33 -4.47
C ARG A 292 -26.28 -3.01 -3.15
N GLY A 293 -27.62 -3.09 -3.17
CA GLY A 293 -28.48 -2.87 -2.01
C GLY A 293 -28.94 -1.43 -1.86
N LYS A 294 -29.57 -1.15 -0.72
CA LYS A 294 -30.09 0.18 -0.35
C LYS A 294 -29.58 0.58 1.03
N ASP A 295 -29.43 1.88 1.22
CA ASP A 295 -29.20 2.44 2.54
C ASP A 295 -30.52 2.61 3.30
N VAL A 296 -30.42 2.53 4.63
CA VAL A 296 -31.53 2.83 5.53
C VAL A 296 -31.78 4.34 5.59
N GLU A 297 -32.99 4.75 5.98
CA GLU A 297 -33.38 6.16 6.04
C GLU A 297 -32.52 7.00 6.99
N SER A 298 -31.94 6.37 8.02
CA SER A 298 -31.01 7.03 8.95
C SER A 298 -29.61 7.26 8.38
N ALA A 299 -29.29 6.74 7.19
CA ALA A 299 -27.98 6.95 6.58
C ALA A 299 -27.80 8.41 6.13
N PRO A 300 -26.59 9.00 6.28
CA PRO A 300 -26.43 10.45 6.12
C PRO A 300 -26.77 10.99 4.73
N TRP A 301 -26.64 10.16 3.69
CA TRP A 301 -26.88 10.54 2.30
C TRP A 301 -28.18 9.97 1.72
N PHE A 302 -29.02 9.35 2.56
CA PHE A 302 -30.32 8.86 2.12
C PHE A 302 -31.20 9.96 1.50
N PRO A 303 -31.31 11.19 2.06
CA PRO A 303 -32.13 12.24 1.47
C PRO A 303 -31.68 12.66 0.07
N VAL A 304 -30.38 12.59 -0.21
CA VAL A 304 -29.79 13.00 -1.50
C VAL A 304 -29.94 11.88 -2.54
N PHE A 305 -29.63 10.64 -2.16
CA PHE A 305 -29.60 9.50 -3.08
C PHE A 305 -30.83 8.60 -3.04
N LYS A 306 -31.84 8.92 -2.23
CA LYS A 306 -33.08 8.13 -2.06
C LYS A 306 -32.78 6.65 -1.78
N GLY A 307 -31.83 6.43 -0.87
CA GLY A 307 -31.32 5.12 -0.47
C GLY A 307 -30.38 4.43 -1.46
N ASP A 308 -30.07 5.02 -2.61
CA ASP A 308 -29.03 4.46 -3.51
C ASP A 308 -27.62 4.63 -2.93
N ARG A 309 -26.81 3.57 -3.05
CA ARG A 309 -25.43 3.54 -2.57
C ARG A 309 -24.46 4.12 -3.59
N ILE A 310 -24.53 5.43 -3.80
CA ILE A 310 -23.67 6.15 -4.76
C ILE A 310 -22.33 6.48 -4.10
N ASN A 311 -21.22 6.01 -4.70
CA ASN A 311 -19.87 6.34 -4.23
C ASN A 311 -19.13 7.32 -5.17
N ASP A 312 -19.56 7.41 -6.44
CA ASP A 312 -19.01 8.35 -7.43
C ASP A 312 -19.60 9.75 -7.25
N HIS A 313 -19.30 10.36 -6.10
CA HIS A 313 -19.76 11.69 -5.73
C HIS A 313 -18.61 12.51 -5.17
N HIS A 314 -18.57 13.80 -5.50
CA HIS A 314 -17.53 14.72 -5.06
C HIS A 314 -18.17 15.87 -4.29
N LEU A 315 -17.46 16.35 -3.29
CA LEU A 315 -17.88 17.46 -2.44
C LEU A 315 -16.80 18.52 -2.43
N THR A 316 -17.23 19.78 -2.49
CA THR A 316 -16.29 20.90 -2.43
C THR A 316 -15.74 21.09 -1.02
N LEU A 317 -14.55 21.68 -0.90
CA LEU A 317 -14.01 22.03 0.41
C LEU A 317 -14.90 23.02 1.15
N ALA A 318 -15.51 23.96 0.42
CA ALA A 318 -16.42 24.95 0.98
C ALA A 318 -17.62 24.29 1.69
N GLU A 319 -18.29 23.33 1.03
CA GLU A 319 -19.42 22.59 1.62
C GLU A 319 -19.00 21.85 2.90
N LYS A 320 -17.85 21.17 2.87
CA LYS A 320 -17.34 20.44 4.04
C LYS A 320 -16.98 21.36 5.20
N ARG A 321 -16.35 22.52 4.93
CA ARG A 321 -15.98 23.52 5.94
C ARG A 321 -17.22 24.11 6.61
N VAL A 322 -18.18 24.58 5.82
CA VAL A 322 -19.45 25.15 6.32
C VAL A 322 -20.18 24.17 7.22
N ALA A 323 -20.31 22.90 6.81
CA ALA A 323 -20.97 21.89 7.61
C ALA A 323 -20.25 21.58 8.92
N ARG A 324 -18.91 21.58 8.91
CA ARG A 324 -18.11 21.29 10.09
C ARG A 324 -18.17 22.42 11.12
N ASP A 325 -18.11 23.67 10.67
CA ASP A 325 -18.22 24.84 11.55
C ASP A 325 -19.63 24.92 12.16
N GLY A 326 -20.66 24.67 11.35
CA GLY A 326 -22.05 24.59 11.82
C GLY A 326 -22.34 23.44 12.80
N ALA A 327 -21.49 22.40 12.84
CA ALA A 327 -21.58 21.32 13.82
C ALA A 327 -20.80 21.62 15.11
N ARG A 328 -19.74 22.44 15.05
CA ARG A 328 -18.96 22.88 16.23
C ARG A 328 -19.65 23.98 17.03
N GLY A 329 -20.51 24.77 16.39
CA GLY A 329 -21.28 25.84 17.04
C GLY A 329 -22.60 25.40 17.66
N ARG A 330 -22.92 24.10 17.66
CA ARG A 330 -24.11 23.51 18.31
C ARG A 330 -23.69 22.71 19.53
#